data_AF-A0A0D2D984-F1
#
_entry.id   AF-A0A0D2D984-F1
#
_cell.length_a   1.000
_cell.length_b   1.000
_cell.length_c   1.000
_cell.angle_alpha   90.00
_cell.angle_beta   90.00
_cell.angle_gamma   90.00
#
_symmetry.space_group_name_H-M   'P 1'
#
loop_
_entity.id
_entity.type
_entity.pdbx_description
1 polymer ?
#
loop_
_entity_poly.entity_id
_entity_poly.type
_entity_poly.pdbx_seq_one_letter_code
_entity_poly.pdbx_strand_id
1 'polypeptide(L)'
;MARPRRTSSNLGGDPRGDTSAPAWATMTPKLPLQPSNSEKELKPHSKRRKARSAFRKWKNLSYRHTWLNPLVLMLAILGAYFVNPGEQNPLHKAIFLSYPLGPDYPGGPNMYGKGYADWAFVGFYTIVLTFTREFIMQKLLRPLAIRCGMKKRGKQSRFMEQVYTAIYFGIFGPFGLYVMKQGPLWYFNTTAMFEGFPHRKHEGVFKAYYLLQAAYWSQQAIVLMLQQEKPRKDFKELVLHHIVTLSLIGLSYRFHFAKMGIAVYITHDISDFFLATSKTLNYLDSIIVGPYYFLFMVVWTYLRHYINLRILWATLTEFRTVGPYELNWETQQYKCWISQVITFSLLACLQAVNLFWLFLILRIAKNFAFNSVRADERSEDEDEEDDDEPTEKDTAKNAAKAANGTKPVVLVNGVPVESESKAEGVRKRKG
;
A
#
# COMPACT_ATOMS: atom_id res chain seq x y z
N MET A 1 -43.22 -19.17 38.46
CA MET A 1 -43.21 -20.64 38.23
C MET A 1 -42.29 -20.95 37.05
N ALA A 2 -41.76 -22.19 37.01
CA ALA A 2 -40.64 -22.69 36.20
C ALA A 2 -39.24 -22.29 36.71
N ARG A 3 -38.65 -23.18 37.52
CA ARG A 3 -37.23 -23.22 37.88
C ARG A 3 -36.58 -24.49 37.25
N PRO A 4 -35.25 -24.50 37.07
CA PRO A 4 -34.50 -25.38 36.17
C PRO A 4 -33.98 -26.64 36.88
N ARG A 5 -33.48 -27.64 36.12
CA ARG A 5 -32.20 -28.33 36.41
C ARG A 5 -31.90 -29.55 35.52
N ARG A 6 -30.59 -29.68 35.29
CA ARG A 6 -29.73 -30.87 35.44
C ARG A 6 -29.38 -31.75 34.23
N THR A 7 -28.07 -31.74 34.01
CA THR A 7 -27.15 -32.74 33.49
C THR A 7 -27.18 -34.09 34.22
N SER A 8 -26.47 -35.05 33.60
CA SER A 8 -26.04 -36.39 34.07
C SER A 8 -27.03 -37.51 33.71
N SER A 9 -26.61 -38.72 33.34
CA SER A 9 -25.34 -39.41 33.58
C SER A 9 -25.08 -40.53 32.58
N ASN A 10 -23.79 -40.84 32.41
CA ASN A 10 -23.24 -42.11 31.94
C ASN A 10 -23.74 -43.32 32.73
N LEU A 11 -23.59 -44.50 32.11
CA LEU A 11 -23.30 -45.86 32.62
C LEU A 11 -24.27 -46.86 31.97
N GLY A 12 -23.83 -47.96 31.37
CA GLY A 12 -22.54 -48.63 31.43
C GLY A 12 -22.77 -50.14 31.39
N GLY A 13 -21.81 -50.87 30.84
CA GLY A 13 -21.70 -52.32 30.92
C GLY A 13 -22.49 -53.08 29.85
N ASP A 14 -21.96 -54.11 29.21
CA ASP A 14 -20.67 -54.79 29.32
C ASP A 14 -20.51 -55.69 28.08
N PRO A 15 -19.37 -56.38 27.86
CA PRO A 15 -18.86 -56.65 26.52
C PRO A 15 -18.85 -58.15 26.16
N ARG A 16 -18.38 -58.41 24.93
CA ARG A 16 -17.81 -59.65 24.39
C ARG A 16 -18.77 -60.80 24.09
N GLY A 17 -18.75 -61.22 22.83
CA GLY A 17 -19.28 -62.50 22.37
C GLY A 17 -19.28 -62.58 20.85
N ASP A 18 -18.16 -63.00 20.27
CA ASP A 18 -17.98 -63.21 18.84
C ASP A 18 -18.95 -64.25 18.25
N THR A 19 -19.40 -63.96 17.03
CA THR A 19 -19.67 -64.87 15.91
C THR A 19 -20.53 -66.13 16.14
N SER A 20 -21.70 -66.15 15.50
CA SER A 20 -22.06 -67.23 14.54
C SER A 20 -23.38 -66.90 13.84
N ALA A 21 -23.34 -66.81 12.51
CA ALA A 21 -24.49 -66.90 11.62
C ALA A 21 -24.69 -68.38 11.22
N PRO A 22 -25.71 -68.78 10.43
CA PRO A 22 -27.11 -68.33 10.24
C PRO A 22 -28.10 -69.54 10.18
N ALA A 23 -29.42 -69.32 10.02
CA ALA A 23 -30.33 -70.26 9.32
C ALA A 23 -31.64 -69.55 8.88
N TRP A 24 -32.01 -69.49 7.59
CA TRP A 24 -32.57 -70.56 6.72
C TRP A 24 -34.04 -70.93 6.97
N ALA A 25 -34.94 -69.94 7.02
CA ALA A 25 -36.36 -70.20 6.81
C ALA A 25 -37.08 -68.95 6.28
N THR A 26 -36.92 -68.67 4.98
CA THR A 26 -37.97 -68.18 4.06
C THR A 26 -37.31 -67.68 2.76
N MET A 27 -37.08 -68.58 1.81
CA MET A 27 -36.70 -68.22 0.44
C MET A 27 -37.92 -68.27 -0.51
N THR A 28 -38.28 -67.08 -1.02
CA THR A 28 -38.69 -66.75 -2.40
C THR A 28 -40.02 -67.29 -2.98
N PRO A 29 -40.59 -66.55 -3.95
CA PRO A 29 -40.29 -66.84 -5.36
C PRO A 29 -40.01 -65.60 -6.25
N LYS A 30 -39.32 -65.86 -7.37
CA LYS A 30 -38.99 -64.95 -8.50
C LYS A 30 -40.01 -65.07 -9.65
N LEU A 31 -40.03 -64.09 -10.57
CA LEU A 31 -39.99 -64.20 -12.07
C LEU A 31 -40.13 -62.79 -12.72
N PRO A 32 -39.79 -62.53 -14.01
CA PRO A 32 -38.53 -62.75 -14.76
C PRO A 32 -37.99 -61.53 -15.59
N LEU A 33 -36.66 -61.54 -15.88
CA LEU A 33 -35.85 -61.05 -17.05
C LEU A 33 -36.38 -59.90 -17.95
N GLN A 34 -35.63 -58.85 -18.37
CA GLN A 34 -34.34 -58.80 -19.11
C GLN A 34 -33.78 -57.32 -19.23
N PRO A 35 -32.69 -56.97 -19.96
CA PRO A 35 -31.60 -56.12 -19.45
C PRO A 35 -31.38 -54.77 -20.18
N SER A 36 -30.84 -53.73 -19.54
CA SER A 36 -30.03 -52.73 -20.27
C SER A 36 -29.22 -51.79 -19.36
N ASN A 37 -27.92 -51.79 -19.61
CA ASN A 37 -26.97 -50.67 -19.52
C ASN A 37 -26.96 -49.82 -18.25
N SER A 38 -25.97 -50.12 -17.41
CA SER A 38 -25.42 -49.18 -16.43
C SER A 38 -24.72 -48.01 -17.12
N GLU A 39 -25.43 -46.91 -17.37
CA GLU A 39 -24.78 -45.60 -17.50
C GLU A 39 -24.56 -45.03 -16.09
N LYS A 40 -23.27 -45.02 -15.69
CA LYS A 40 -22.81 -44.26 -14.52
C LYS A 40 -22.94 -42.76 -14.84
N GLU A 41 -24.03 -42.13 -14.41
CA GLU A 41 -24.05 -40.68 -14.24
C GLU A 41 -23.10 -40.28 -13.10
N LEU A 42 -21.86 -39.94 -13.47
CA LEU A 42 -20.93 -39.24 -12.59
C LEU A 42 -21.41 -37.79 -12.39
N LYS A 43 -22.08 -37.53 -11.28
CA LYS A 43 -22.49 -36.19 -10.84
C LYS A 43 -21.30 -35.18 -10.84
N PRO A 44 -21.52 -33.89 -11.16
CA PRO A 44 -20.49 -32.87 -11.43
C PRO A 44 -19.76 -32.32 -10.17
N HIS A 45 -19.61 -33.12 -9.12
CA HIS A 45 -19.08 -32.66 -7.84
C HIS A 45 -17.53 -32.54 -7.81
N SER A 46 -16.84 -33.24 -8.72
CA SER A 46 -15.37 -33.29 -8.79
C SER A 46 -14.74 -32.00 -9.32
N LYS A 47 -15.29 -31.41 -10.40
CA LYS A 47 -14.75 -30.19 -11.04
C LYS A 47 -14.82 -28.98 -10.09
N ARG A 48 -15.93 -28.83 -9.36
CA ARG A 48 -16.13 -27.75 -8.37
C ARG A 48 -15.18 -27.86 -7.16
N ARG A 49 -14.87 -29.09 -6.70
CA ARG A 49 -13.91 -29.32 -5.61
C ARG A 49 -12.46 -29.02 -6.03
N LYS A 50 -12.07 -29.38 -7.27
CA LYS A 50 -10.75 -29.02 -7.84
C LYS A 50 -10.59 -27.51 -8.05
N ALA A 51 -11.60 -26.82 -8.59
CA ALA A 51 -11.56 -25.36 -8.75
C ALA A 51 -11.45 -24.63 -7.40
N ARG A 52 -12.19 -25.08 -6.37
CA ARG A 52 -12.05 -24.57 -5.00
C ARG A 52 -10.65 -24.83 -4.40
N SER A 53 -10.01 -25.95 -4.73
CA SER A 53 -8.65 -26.26 -4.31
C SER A 53 -7.60 -25.37 -5.02
N ALA A 54 -7.74 -25.17 -6.33
CA ALA A 54 -6.87 -24.29 -7.12
C ALA A 54 -7.00 -22.82 -6.69
N PHE A 55 -8.23 -22.33 -6.48
CA PHE A 55 -8.48 -20.97 -6.00
C PHE A 55 -7.88 -20.73 -4.60
N ARG A 56 -7.99 -21.69 -3.68
CA ARG A 56 -7.34 -21.59 -2.37
C ARG A 56 -5.82 -21.57 -2.48
N LYS A 57 -5.23 -22.39 -3.36
CA LYS A 57 -3.78 -22.37 -3.63
C LYS A 57 -3.34 -21.03 -4.22
N TRP A 58 -4.08 -20.50 -5.20
CA TRP A 58 -3.85 -19.18 -5.77
C TRP A 58 -3.93 -18.09 -4.71
N LYS A 59 -5.02 -18.06 -3.93
CA LYS A 59 -5.21 -17.11 -2.83
C LYS A 59 -4.04 -17.13 -1.85
N ASN A 60 -3.59 -18.31 -1.43
CA ASN A 60 -2.44 -18.45 -0.53
C ASN A 60 -1.14 -17.96 -1.19
N LEU A 61 -0.94 -18.23 -2.49
CA LEU A 61 0.23 -17.77 -3.22
C LEU A 61 0.23 -16.24 -3.39
N SER A 62 -0.94 -15.64 -3.70
CA SER A 62 -1.12 -14.19 -3.82
C SER A 62 -0.88 -13.46 -2.50
N TYR A 63 -1.28 -14.02 -1.36
CA TYR A 63 -0.95 -13.42 -0.07
C TYR A 63 0.54 -13.53 0.28
N ARG A 64 1.19 -14.63 -0.14
CA ARG A 64 2.62 -14.82 0.09
C ARG A 64 3.47 -13.92 -0.82
N HIS A 65 3.02 -13.70 -2.05
CA HIS A 65 3.69 -12.91 -3.07
C HIS A 65 2.74 -11.86 -3.62
N THR A 66 2.67 -10.72 -2.93
CA THR A 66 1.77 -9.61 -3.28
C THR A 66 2.04 -9.04 -4.67
N TRP A 67 3.28 -9.13 -5.15
CA TRP A 67 3.68 -8.74 -6.52
C TRP A 67 3.10 -9.64 -7.62
N LEU A 68 2.59 -10.85 -7.30
CA LEU A 68 2.12 -11.79 -8.31
C LEU A 68 0.85 -11.29 -9.03
N ASN A 69 -0.11 -10.74 -8.30
CA ASN A 69 -1.37 -10.31 -8.91
C ASN A 69 -1.17 -9.12 -9.87
N PRO A 70 -0.45 -8.04 -9.49
CA PRO A 70 -0.10 -6.97 -10.42
C PRO A 70 0.73 -7.46 -11.60
N LEU A 71 1.68 -8.38 -11.39
CA LEU A 71 2.49 -8.96 -12.47
C LEU A 71 1.61 -9.68 -13.49
N VAL A 72 0.68 -10.53 -13.04
CA VAL A 72 -0.21 -11.28 -13.93
C VAL A 72 -1.08 -10.34 -14.74
N LEU A 73 -1.61 -9.29 -14.11
CA LEU A 73 -2.42 -8.28 -14.81
C LEU A 73 -1.59 -7.50 -15.85
N MET A 74 -0.37 -7.09 -15.48
CA MET A 74 0.56 -6.41 -16.38
C MET A 74 0.93 -7.30 -17.57
N LEU A 75 1.31 -8.57 -17.33
CA LEU A 75 1.65 -9.52 -18.38
C LEU A 75 0.45 -9.87 -19.26
N ALA A 76 -0.77 -9.91 -18.71
CA ALA A 76 -1.97 -10.12 -19.50
C ALA A 76 -2.22 -8.96 -20.47
N ILE A 77 -2.06 -7.70 -20.01
CA ILE A 77 -2.20 -6.51 -20.87
C ILE A 77 -1.11 -6.49 -21.94
N LEU A 78 0.15 -6.70 -21.55
CA LEU A 78 1.27 -6.74 -22.50
C LEU A 78 1.10 -7.89 -23.50
N GLY A 79 0.72 -9.08 -23.04
CA GLY A 79 0.46 -10.25 -23.88
C GLY A 79 -0.66 -9.99 -24.89
N ALA A 80 -1.77 -9.39 -24.46
CA ALA A 80 -2.86 -9.01 -25.33
C ALA A 80 -2.46 -7.95 -26.36
N TYR A 81 -1.52 -7.06 -26.02
CA TYR A 81 -0.92 -6.14 -26.99
C TYR A 81 -0.03 -6.87 -28.01
N PHE A 82 0.82 -7.80 -27.56
CA PHE A 82 1.71 -8.57 -28.43
C PHE A 82 1.01 -9.49 -29.42
N VAL A 83 -0.23 -9.94 -29.13
CA VAL A 83 -1.03 -10.73 -30.08
C VAL A 83 -1.41 -9.91 -31.32
N ASN A 84 -1.64 -8.61 -31.17
CA ASN A 84 -1.92 -7.70 -32.29
C ASN A 84 -1.23 -6.36 -32.04
N PRO A 85 0.08 -6.26 -32.33
CA PRO A 85 0.84 -5.05 -32.07
C PRO A 85 0.49 -3.97 -33.08
N GLY A 86 0.25 -2.76 -32.61
CA GLY A 86 0.00 -1.59 -33.47
C GLY A 86 -0.98 -0.60 -32.85
N GLU A 87 -1.09 0.58 -33.48
CA GLU A 87 -1.95 1.68 -33.02
C GLU A 87 -3.45 1.34 -33.04
N GLN A 88 -3.83 0.35 -33.87
CA GLN A 88 -5.19 -0.18 -33.96
C GLN A 88 -5.64 -0.87 -32.68
N ASN A 89 -4.70 -1.36 -31.87
CA ASN A 89 -4.99 -2.06 -30.63
C ASN A 89 -5.39 -1.04 -29.55
N PRO A 90 -6.55 -1.20 -28.87
CA PRO A 90 -6.96 -0.29 -27.80
C PRO A 90 -5.93 -0.20 -26.66
N LEU A 91 -5.13 -1.25 -26.44
CA LEU A 91 -4.08 -1.29 -25.42
C LEU A 91 -2.86 -0.45 -25.78
N HIS A 92 -2.68 -0.07 -27.05
CA HIS A 92 -1.62 0.86 -27.46
C HIS A 92 -1.70 2.16 -26.66
N LYS A 93 -2.92 2.66 -26.44
CA LYS A 93 -3.21 3.89 -25.68
C LYS A 93 -2.86 3.80 -24.20
N ALA A 94 -2.73 2.59 -23.67
CA ALA A 94 -2.34 2.33 -22.29
C ALA A 94 -0.81 2.21 -22.14
N ILE A 95 -0.12 1.75 -23.17
CA ILE A 95 1.33 1.51 -23.15
C ILE A 95 2.11 2.73 -23.62
N PHE A 96 1.62 3.43 -24.65
CA PHE A 96 2.28 4.56 -25.29
C PHE A 96 1.52 5.86 -25.10
N LEU A 97 2.24 6.99 -25.21
CA LEU A 97 1.64 8.31 -25.15
C LEU A 97 0.62 8.50 -26.29
N SER A 98 -0.58 8.91 -25.92
CA SER A 98 -1.66 9.17 -26.88
C SER A 98 -1.62 10.61 -27.40
N TYR A 99 -2.24 10.84 -28.57
CA TYR A 99 -2.43 12.15 -29.22
C TYR A 99 -1.15 12.85 -29.71
N PRO A 100 -0.33 12.21 -30.57
CA PRO A 100 0.80 12.89 -31.20
C PRO A 100 0.29 13.98 -32.16
N LEU A 101 0.87 15.17 -32.10
CA LEU A 101 0.57 16.30 -32.99
C LEU A 101 1.74 16.63 -33.94
N GLY A 102 2.89 16.00 -33.75
CA GLY A 102 4.14 16.31 -34.46
C GLY A 102 4.89 17.50 -33.84
N PRO A 103 6.02 17.90 -34.43
CA PRO A 103 6.81 19.04 -33.96
C PRO A 103 6.23 20.37 -34.47
N ASP A 104 6.36 21.42 -33.66
CA ASP A 104 5.86 22.76 -34.01
C ASP A 104 6.71 23.48 -35.07
N TYR A 105 7.97 23.08 -35.21
CA TYR A 105 8.92 23.61 -36.18
C TYR A 105 9.85 22.49 -36.67
N PRO A 106 10.46 22.60 -37.87
CA PRO A 106 11.37 21.58 -38.38
C PRO A 106 12.53 21.30 -37.40
N GLY A 107 12.67 20.04 -36.97
CA GLY A 107 13.69 19.61 -36.01
C GLY A 107 13.33 19.86 -34.53
N GLY A 108 12.13 20.37 -34.23
CA GLY A 108 11.64 20.55 -32.86
C GLY A 108 11.20 19.25 -32.17
N PRO A 109 10.92 19.29 -30.86
CA PRO A 109 10.42 18.14 -30.12
C PRO A 109 8.98 17.79 -30.53
N ASN A 110 8.64 16.50 -30.43
CA ASN A 110 7.28 16.03 -30.70
C ASN A 110 6.31 16.54 -29.62
N MET A 111 5.25 17.21 -30.07
CA MET A 111 4.18 17.72 -29.22
C MET A 111 3.03 16.74 -29.13
N TYR A 112 2.37 16.72 -27.98
CA TYR A 112 1.25 15.85 -27.67
C TYR A 112 0.08 16.65 -27.12
N GLY A 113 -1.12 16.31 -27.59
CA GLY A 113 -2.38 16.81 -27.06
C GLY A 113 -2.79 16.05 -25.79
N LYS A 114 -4.06 16.23 -25.37
CA LYS A 114 -4.63 15.58 -24.18
C LYS A 114 -5.99 14.99 -24.51
N GLY A 115 -6.36 13.91 -23.83
CA GLY A 115 -7.70 13.34 -23.96
C GLY A 115 -7.93 12.11 -23.07
N TYR A 116 -9.09 11.49 -23.22
CA TYR A 116 -9.52 10.40 -22.35
C TYR A 116 -8.62 9.15 -22.40
N ALA A 117 -7.89 8.95 -23.50
CA ALA A 117 -6.94 7.84 -23.62
C ALA A 117 -5.80 7.92 -22.59
N ASP A 118 -5.49 9.12 -22.08
CA ASP A 118 -4.44 9.32 -21.07
C ASP A 118 -4.80 8.64 -19.72
N TRP A 119 -6.09 8.40 -19.44
CA TRP A 119 -6.51 7.61 -18.28
C TRP A 119 -6.12 6.14 -18.39
N ALA A 120 -6.13 5.57 -19.60
CA ALA A 120 -5.68 4.20 -19.83
C ALA A 120 -4.17 4.09 -19.58
N PHE A 121 -3.40 5.10 -19.99
CA PHE A 121 -1.97 5.19 -19.70
C PHE A 121 -1.70 5.24 -18.19
N VAL A 122 -2.38 6.15 -17.48
CA VAL A 122 -2.26 6.27 -16.02
C VAL A 122 -2.62 4.95 -15.34
N GLY A 123 -3.73 4.30 -15.74
CA GLY A 123 -4.17 3.04 -15.16
C GLY A 123 -3.19 1.89 -15.37
N PHE A 124 -2.64 1.75 -16.58
CA PHE A 124 -1.63 0.73 -16.87
C PHE A 124 -0.35 0.96 -16.06
N TYR A 125 0.16 2.19 -16.03
CA TYR A 125 1.36 2.50 -15.26
C TYR A 125 1.13 2.44 -13.74
N THR A 126 -0.09 2.66 -13.25
CA THR A 126 -0.44 2.38 -11.85
C THR A 126 -0.24 0.89 -11.53
N ILE A 127 -0.67 -0.02 -12.41
CA ILE A 127 -0.44 -1.48 -12.25
C ILE A 127 1.05 -1.81 -12.29
N VAL A 128 1.80 -1.23 -13.25
CA VAL A 128 3.25 -1.41 -13.36
C VAL A 128 3.96 -0.95 -12.09
N LEU A 129 3.57 0.20 -11.53
CA LEU A 129 4.14 0.73 -10.30
C LEU A 129 3.75 -0.11 -9.08
N THR A 130 2.52 -0.62 -9.00
CA THR A 130 2.13 -1.58 -7.94
C THR A 130 2.97 -2.86 -8.01
N PHE A 131 3.19 -3.42 -9.20
CA PHE A 131 4.09 -4.56 -9.38
C PHE A 131 5.51 -4.21 -8.91
N THR A 132 6.05 -3.11 -9.41
CA THR A 132 7.44 -2.69 -9.16
C THR A 132 7.67 -2.45 -7.67
N ARG A 133 6.74 -1.77 -6.98
CA ARG A 133 6.75 -1.55 -5.53
C ARG A 133 6.85 -2.87 -4.77
N GLU A 134 5.89 -3.77 -4.98
CA GLU A 134 5.82 -5.04 -4.25
C GLU A 134 7.01 -5.94 -4.57
N PHE A 135 7.48 -5.94 -5.82
CA PHE A 135 8.64 -6.71 -6.23
C PHE A 135 9.92 -6.20 -5.55
N ILE A 136 10.18 -4.90 -5.62
CA ILE A 136 11.35 -4.28 -4.98
C ILE A 136 11.30 -4.49 -3.46
N MET A 137 10.17 -4.23 -2.82
CA MET A 137 10.01 -4.42 -1.38
C MET A 137 10.29 -5.87 -0.96
N GLN A 138 9.65 -6.86 -1.60
CA GLN A 138 9.80 -8.26 -1.18
C GLN A 138 11.12 -8.91 -1.60
N LYS A 139 11.65 -8.58 -2.78
CA LYS A 139 12.81 -9.28 -3.37
C LYS A 139 14.13 -8.57 -3.15
N LEU A 140 14.14 -7.24 -3.09
CA LEU A 140 15.37 -6.47 -2.93
C LEU A 140 15.50 -5.89 -1.51
N LEU A 141 14.47 -5.21 -1.01
CA LEU A 141 14.57 -4.47 0.25
C LEU A 141 14.42 -5.35 1.48
N ARG A 142 13.57 -6.38 1.44
CA ARG A 142 13.44 -7.34 2.56
C ARG A 142 14.75 -8.05 2.92
N PRO A 143 15.50 -8.65 1.98
CA PRO A 143 16.79 -9.25 2.32
C PRO A 143 17.81 -8.20 2.76
N LEU A 144 17.77 -6.99 2.20
CA LEU A 144 18.62 -5.88 2.65
C LEU A 144 18.32 -5.51 4.10
N ALA A 145 17.05 -5.41 4.47
CA ALA A 145 16.61 -5.10 5.83
C ALA A 145 17.13 -6.12 6.86
N ILE A 146 17.08 -7.41 6.51
CA ILE A 146 17.61 -8.49 7.35
C ILE A 146 19.14 -8.39 7.45
N ARG A 147 19.84 -8.07 6.36
CA ARG A 147 21.30 -7.87 6.36
C ARG A 147 21.73 -6.67 7.21
N CYS A 148 20.91 -5.63 7.28
CA CYS A 148 21.11 -4.48 8.16
C CYS A 148 20.78 -4.77 9.65
N GLY A 149 20.42 -6.02 10.00
CA GLY A 149 20.22 -6.44 11.40
C GLY A 149 18.86 -6.11 12.00
N MET A 150 17.87 -5.67 11.20
CA MET A 150 16.53 -5.39 11.69
C MET A 150 15.78 -6.68 12.00
N LYS A 151 15.44 -6.92 13.28
CA LYS A 151 14.78 -8.17 13.73
C LYS A 151 13.25 -8.09 13.72
N LYS A 152 12.68 -6.94 14.10
CA LYS A 152 11.22 -6.73 14.21
C LYS A 152 10.56 -6.60 12.84
N ARG A 153 9.36 -7.18 12.67
CA ARG A 153 8.65 -7.16 11.39
C ARG A 153 8.07 -5.79 11.07
N GLY A 154 7.53 -5.08 12.07
CA GLY A 154 7.06 -3.69 11.91
C GLY A 154 8.16 -2.76 11.39
N LYS A 155 9.30 -2.70 12.08
CA LYS A 155 10.49 -1.91 11.68
C LYS A 155 10.99 -2.29 10.28
N GLN A 156 11.03 -3.57 9.92
CA GLN A 156 11.38 -4.01 8.55
C GLN A 156 10.41 -3.44 7.51
N SER A 157 9.09 -3.53 7.73
CA SER A 157 8.10 -3.01 6.77
C SER A 157 8.27 -1.52 6.52
N ARG A 158 8.40 -0.75 7.60
CA ARG A 158 8.56 0.71 7.55
C ARG A 158 9.86 1.12 6.87
N PHE A 159 10.96 0.45 7.20
CA PHE A 159 12.22 0.65 6.49
C PHE A 159 12.07 0.41 4.98
N MET A 160 11.44 -0.70 4.58
CA MET A 160 11.23 -0.99 3.15
C MET A 160 10.36 0.07 2.46
N GLU A 161 9.31 0.55 3.12
CA GLU A 161 8.45 1.64 2.61
C GLU A 161 9.26 2.92 2.36
N GLN A 162 10.10 3.33 3.32
CA GLN A 162 10.92 4.53 3.18
C GLN A 162 12.01 4.36 2.13
N VAL A 163 12.70 3.22 2.08
CA VAL A 163 13.74 2.98 1.08
C VAL A 163 13.16 2.91 -0.33
N TYR A 164 12.00 2.27 -0.52
CA TYR A 164 11.32 2.29 -1.82
C TYR A 164 10.98 3.72 -2.26
N THR A 165 10.44 4.52 -1.34
CA THR A 165 10.12 5.94 -1.57
C THR A 165 11.38 6.73 -1.96
N ALA A 166 12.51 6.50 -1.28
CA ALA A 166 13.79 7.11 -1.61
C ALA A 166 14.33 6.68 -2.99
N ILE A 167 14.19 5.40 -3.36
CA ILE A 167 14.58 4.90 -4.71
C ILE A 167 13.72 5.58 -5.79
N TYR A 168 12.41 5.63 -5.59
CA TYR A 168 11.48 6.22 -6.56
C TYR A 168 11.79 7.70 -6.79
N PHE A 169 11.85 8.51 -5.72
CA PHE A 169 12.13 9.94 -5.86
C PHE A 169 13.60 10.24 -6.20
N GLY A 170 14.53 9.34 -5.89
CA GLY A 170 15.92 9.41 -6.34
C GLY A 170 16.06 9.30 -7.87
N ILE A 171 15.10 8.68 -8.55
CA ILE A 171 15.03 8.59 -10.02
C ILE A 171 14.14 9.69 -10.59
N PHE A 172 12.91 9.82 -10.08
CA PHE A 172 11.91 10.74 -10.62
C PHE A 172 12.20 12.21 -10.29
N GLY A 173 12.84 12.51 -9.15
CA GLY A 173 13.21 13.89 -8.78
C GLY A 173 14.17 14.53 -9.79
N PRO A 174 15.34 13.92 -10.09
CA PRO A 174 16.23 14.41 -11.14
C PRO A 174 15.58 14.43 -12.53
N PHE A 175 14.74 13.45 -12.86
CA PHE A 175 14.00 13.43 -14.11
C PHE A 175 13.02 14.61 -14.21
N GLY A 176 12.31 14.94 -13.13
CA GLY A 176 11.44 16.11 -13.05
C GLY A 176 12.19 17.43 -13.21
N LEU A 177 13.36 17.57 -12.59
CA LEU A 177 14.24 18.73 -12.79
C LEU A 177 14.69 18.86 -14.26
N TYR A 178 15.03 17.74 -14.91
CA TYR A 178 15.37 17.71 -16.32
C TYR A 178 14.19 18.14 -17.22
N VAL A 179 12.97 17.69 -16.92
CA VAL A 179 11.76 18.13 -17.63
C VAL A 179 11.52 19.63 -17.43
N MET A 180 11.66 20.13 -16.20
CA MET A 180 11.46 21.54 -15.89
C MET A 180 12.49 22.45 -16.56
N LYS A 181 13.74 21.99 -16.70
CA LYS A 181 14.83 22.71 -17.37
C LYS A 181 14.58 22.94 -18.86
N GLN A 182 13.86 22.03 -19.53
CA GLN A 182 13.57 22.16 -20.96
C GLN A 182 12.57 23.26 -21.26
N GLY A 183 11.72 23.62 -20.29
CA GLY A 183 10.70 24.64 -20.44
C GLY A 183 11.01 25.98 -19.75
N PRO A 184 10.11 26.97 -19.91
CA PRO A 184 10.26 28.28 -19.27
C PRO A 184 10.04 28.26 -17.75
N LEU A 185 9.76 27.09 -17.17
CA LEU A 185 9.50 26.87 -15.73
C LEU A 185 10.78 26.71 -14.91
N TRP A 186 11.96 26.77 -15.54
CA TRP A 186 13.23 26.62 -14.82
C TRP A 186 13.30 27.54 -13.60
N TYR A 187 13.72 26.96 -12.48
CA TYR A 187 13.80 27.65 -11.19
C TYR A 187 12.46 28.26 -10.70
N PHE A 188 11.35 27.57 -10.98
CA PHE A 188 10.01 27.93 -10.50
C PHE A 188 9.54 29.33 -10.95
N ASN A 189 9.83 29.70 -12.20
CA ASN A 189 9.30 30.93 -12.80
C ASN A 189 7.75 30.90 -12.82
N THR A 190 7.12 31.76 -12.02
CA THR A 190 5.67 31.80 -11.84
C THR A 190 4.95 32.38 -13.05
N THR A 191 5.52 33.39 -13.70
CA THR A 191 4.93 34.01 -14.90
C THR A 191 4.72 32.98 -16.01
N ALA A 192 5.69 32.09 -16.20
CA ALA A 192 5.65 31.02 -17.19
C ALA A 192 4.52 29.99 -16.96
N MET A 193 3.93 29.94 -15.76
CA MET A 193 2.77 29.10 -15.44
C MET A 193 1.48 29.62 -16.07
N PHE A 194 1.40 30.91 -16.39
CA PHE A 194 0.24 31.59 -16.96
C PHE A 194 0.47 32.10 -18.38
N GLU A 195 1.73 32.38 -18.74
CA GLU A 195 2.11 32.85 -20.06
C GLU A 195 1.80 31.82 -21.15
N GLY A 196 1.11 32.25 -22.21
CA GLY A 196 0.69 31.39 -23.31
C GLY A 196 -0.46 30.44 -22.96
N PHE A 197 -1.19 30.69 -21.87
CA PHE A 197 -2.36 29.91 -21.50
C PHE A 197 -3.50 30.14 -22.51
N PRO A 198 -4.19 29.08 -23.00
CA PRO A 198 -4.20 27.70 -22.50
C PRO A 198 -3.09 26.80 -23.07
N HIS A 199 -2.40 26.07 -22.18
CA HIS A 199 -1.37 25.08 -22.53
C HIS A 199 -1.97 23.76 -23.03
N ARG A 200 -2.47 23.74 -24.26
CA ARG A 200 -3.16 22.56 -24.84
C ARG A 200 -2.23 21.42 -25.23
N LYS A 201 -1.02 21.76 -25.65
CA LYS A 201 0.00 20.81 -26.10
C LYS A 201 1.23 20.86 -25.19
N HIS A 202 1.86 19.72 -25.03
CA HIS A 202 3.07 19.55 -24.24
C HIS A 202 4.08 18.69 -24.99
N GLU A 203 5.37 18.90 -24.76
CA GLU A 203 6.40 17.99 -25.24
C GLU A 203 6.18 16.58 -24.70
N GLY A 204 6.56 15.56 -25.47
CA GLY A 204 6.37 14.16 -25.09
C GLY A 204 6.96 13.82 -23.72
N VAL A 205 8.16 14.33 -23.40
CA VAL A 205 8.83 14.09 -22.11
C VAL A 205 8.06 14.75 -20.96
N PHE A 206 7.58 15.97 -21.15
CA PHE A 206 6.72 16.68 -20.18
C PHE A 206 5.45 15.89 -19.91
N LYS A 207 4.76 15.47 -20.97
CA LYS A 207 3.50 14.71 -20.85
C LYS A 207 3.73 13.36 -20.17
N ALA A 208 4.76 12.62 -20.57
CA ALA A 208 5.13 11.34 -19.95
C ALA A 208 5.40 11.50 -18.46
N TYR A 209 6.26 12.46 -18.07
CA TYR A 209 6.56 12.72 -16.67
C TYR A 209 5.30 13.00 -15.86
N TYR A 210 4.45 13.90 -16.37
CA TYR A 210 3.22 14.29 -15.69
C TYR A 210 2.26 13.10 -15.49
N LEU A 211 2.05 12.28 -16.53
CA LEU A 211 1.16 11.12 -16.46
C LEU A 211 1.73 9.98 -15.60
N LEU A 212 3.04 9.76 -15.64
CA LEU A 212 3.71 8.79 -14.77
C LEU A 212 3.60 9.19 -13.30
N GLN A 213 3.75 10.49 -13.00
CA GLN A 213 3.51 10.98 -11.64
C GLN A 213 2.05 10.84 -11.23
N ALA A 214 1.10 11.13 -12.11
CA ALA A 214 -0.31 10.86 -11.85
C ALA A 214 -0.56 9.37 -11.54
N ALA A 215 0.11 8.46 -12.25
CA ALA A 215 0.02 7.02 -12.01
C ALA A 215 0.59 6.60 -10.64
N TYR A 216 1.70 7.20 -10.22
CA TYR A 216 2.30 6.98 -8.91
C TYR A 216 1.42 7.47 -7.77
N TRP A 217 0.91 8.71 -7.86
CA TRP A 217 0.01 9.24 -6.84
C TRP A 217 -1.32 8.47 -6.77
N SER A 218 -1.81 7.98 -7.92
CA SER A 218 -2.97 7.07 -7.96
C SER A 218 -2.64 5.73 -7.31
N GLN A 219 -1.45 5.17 -7.57
CA GLN A 219 -0.98 3.95 -6.93
C GLN A 219 -0.86 4.10 -5.41
N GLN A 220 -0.33 5.23 -4.93
CA GLN A 220 -0.19 5.50 -3.50
C GLN A 220 -1.55 5.69 -2.83
N ALA A 221 -2.51 6.34 -3.51
CA ALA A 221 -3.88 6.44 -3.03
C ALA A 221 -4.56 5.06 -2.90
N ILE A 222 -4.32 4.14 -3.85
CA ILE A 222 -4.85 2.77 -3.77
C ILE A 222 -4.25 2.02 -2.57
N VAL A 223 -2.94 2.12 -2.35
CA VAL A 223 -2.26 1.53 -1.17
C VAL A 223 -2.87 2.05 0.13
N LEU A 224 -3.13 3.35 0.20
CA LEU A 224 -3.77 3.99 1.35
C LEU A 224 -5.23 3.51 1.56
N MET A 225 -6.04 3.47 0.50
CA MET A 225 -7.44 3.06 0.56
C MET A 225 -7.60 1.58 0.93
N LEU A 226 -6.71 0.72 0.43
CA LEU A 226 -6.69 -0.70 0.77
C LEU A 226 -6.07 -0.98 2.15
N GLN A 227 -5.64 0.05 2.88
CA GLN A 227 -4.98 -0.04 4.19
C GLN A 227 -3.83 -1.07 4.17
N GLN A 228 -3.09 -1.12 3.07
CA GLN A 228 -1.92 -1.99 2.96
C GLN A 228 -0.79 -1.55 3.89
N GLU A 229 -0.80 -0.29 4.30
CA GLU A 229 0.04 0.27 5.35
C GLU A 229 -0.78 0.44 6.64
N LYS A 230 -0.24 -0.01 7.78
CA LYS A 230 -0.91 0.15 9.09
C LYS A 230 -1.22 1.64 9.33
N PRO A 231 -2.48 2.01 9.66
CA PRO A 231 -2.88 3.40 9.89
C PRO A 231 -1.97 4.08 10.92
N ARG A 232 -1.56 5.30 10.61
CA ARG A 232 -0.69 6.13 11.46
C ARG A 232 -1.53 7.15 12.23
N LYS A 233 -0.97 7.80 13.27
CA LYS A 233 -1.65 8.88 14.02
C LYS A 233 -2.07 10.05 13.11
N ASP A 234 -1.37 10.28 12.00
CA ASP A 234 -1.64 11.29 10.97
C ASP A 234 -2.47 10.77 9.78
N PHE A 235 -3.21 9.65 9.95
CA PHE A 235 -3.94 9.02 8.85
C PHE A 235 -5.01 9.93 8.24
N LYS A 236 -5.72 10.73 9.04
CA LYS A 236 -6.79 11.62 8.54
C LYS A 236 -6.22 12.73 7.67
N GLU A 237 -5.12 13.34 8.11
CA GLU A 237 -4.39 14.38 7.39
C GLU A 237 -3.76 13.81 6.12
N LEU A 238 -3.25 12.58 6.17
CA LEU A 238 -2.74 11.86 5.00
C LEU A 238 -3.84 11.56 3.97
N VAL A 239 -5.04 11.18 4.41
CA VAL A 239 -6.20 11.00 3.51
C VAL A 239 -6.63 12.32 2.90
N LEU A 240 -6.74 13.39 3.70
CA LEU A 240 -7.05 14.73 3.20
C LEU A 240 -6.03 15.19 2.15
N HIS A 241 -4.74 14.97 2.42
CA HIS A 241 -3.67 15.23 1.46
C HIS A 241 -3.91 14.51 0.13
N HIS A 242 -4.21 13.21 0.14
CA HIS A 242 -4.43 12.46 -1.10
C HIS A 242 -5.66 12.93 -1.87
N ILE A 243 -6.72 13.35 -1.18
CA ILE A 243 -7.90 13.95 -1.83
C ILE A 243 -7.50 15.25 -2.53
N VAL A 244 -6.76 16.12 -1.83
CA VAL A 244 -6.31 17.42 -2.38
C VAL A 244 -5.33 17.23 -3.53
N THR A 245 -4.35 16.34 -3.40
CA THR A 245 -3.34 16.11 -4.44
C THR A 245 -3.95 15.47 -5.68
N LEU A 246 -4.78 14.42 -5.55
CA LEU A 246 -5.48 13.85 -6.72
C LEU A 246 -6.40 14.87 -7.40
N SER A 247 -7.05 15.74 -6.62
CA SER A 247 -7.86 16.84 -7.17
C SER A 247 -6.99 17.85 -7.92
N LEU A 248 -5.85 18.26 -7.38
CA LEU A 248 -4.90 19.16 -8.05
C LEU A 248 -4.38 18.54 -9.36
N ILE A 249 -3.99 17.26 -9.35
CA ILE A 249 -3.51 16.55 -10.52
C ILE A 249 -4.59 16.47 -11.60
N GLY A 250 -5.78 15.99 -11.24
CA GLY A 250 -6.89 15.83 -12.18
C GLY A 250 -7.36 17.16 -12.77
N LEU A 251 -7.57 18.17 -11.94
CA LEU A 251 -8.07 19.47 -12.38
C LEU A 251 -7.00 20.25 -13.15
N SER A 252 -5.74 20.23 -12.73
CA SER A 252 -4.69 20.95 -13.45
C SER A 252 -4.41 20.32 -14.82
N TYR A 253 -4.51 18.99 -14.96
CA TYR A 253 -4.45 18.35 -16.27
C TYR A 253 -5.66 18.70 -17.14
N ARG A 254 -6.89 18.58 -16.58
CA ARG A 254 -8.16 18.81 -17.29
C ARG A 254 -8.35 20.24 -17.78
N PHE A 255 -7.87 21.23 -17.01
CA PHE A 255 -8.04 22.66 -17.26
C PHE A 255 -6.75 23.38 -17.70
N HIS A 256 -5.73 22.67 -18.20
CA HIS A 256 -4.52 23.27 -18.80
C HIS A 256 -3.54 23.99 -17.84
N PHE A 257 -3.64 23.72 -16.53
CA PHE A 257 -2.69 24.21 -15.51
C PHE A 257 -1.53 23.23 -15.23
N ALA A 258 -1.22 22.33 -16.17
CA ALA A 258 -0.20 21.28 -15.98
C ALA A 258 1.20 21.84 -15.68
N LYS A 259 1.55 23.03 -16.21
CA LYS A 259 2.81 23.73 -15.91
C LYS A 259 2.98 24.01 -14.41
N MET A 260 1.93 24.52 -13.76
CA MET A 260 1.90 24.72 -12.31
C MET A 260 1.93 23.38 -11.57
N GLY A 261 1.25 22.36 -12.11
CA GLY A 261 1.29 20.99 -11.57
C GLY A 261 2.71 20.39 -11.53
N ILE A 262 3.53 20.58 -12.58
CA ILE A 262 4.93 20.12 -12.58
C ILE A 262 5.76 20.81 -11.49
N ALA A 263 5.58 22.12 -11.31
CA ALA A 263 6.28 22.85 -10.26
C ALA A 263 5.92 22.30 -8.86
N VAL A 264 4.65 21.99 -8.63
CA VAL A 264 4.20 21.35 -7.39
C VAL A 264 4.78 19.94 -7.25
N TYR A 265 4.75 19.10 -8.30
CA TYR A 265 5.36 17.77 -8.25
C TYR A 265 6.82 17.82 -7.82
N ILE A 266 7.65 18.62 -8.48
CA ILE A 266 9.10 18.67 -8.24
C ILE A 266 9.42 19.10 -6.80
N THR A 267 8.73 20.12 -6.29
CA THR A 267 8.93 20.52 -4.88
C THR A 267 8.58 19.39 -3.92
N HIS A 268 7.54 18.62 -4.24
CA HIS A 268 7.06 17.53 -3.41
C HIS A 268 8.00 16.32 -3.47
N ASP A 269 8.40 15.90 -4.67
CA ASP A 269 9.28 14.74 -4.90
C ASP A 269 10.64 14.93 -4.24
N ILE A 270 11.26 16.11 -4.41
CA ILE A 270 12.60 16.37 -3.84
C ILE A 270 12.53 16.37 -2.32
N SER A 271 11.53 17.03 -1.72
CA SER A 271 11.41 17.07 -0.26
C SER A 271 11.05 15.70 0.34
N ASP A 272 10.24 14.90 -0.35
CA ASP A 272 9.91 13.53 0.09
C ASP A 272 11.10 12.59 -0.02
N PHE A 273 12.00 12.79 -0.99
CA PHE A 273 13.29 12.08 -1.02
C PHE A 273 14.07 12.31 0.27
N PHE A 274 14.29 13.58 0.68
CA PHE A 274 15.01 13.90 1.90
C PHE A 274 14.31 13.39 3.18
N LEU A 275 12.97 13.39 3.20
CA LEU A 275 12.20 12.83 4.30
C LEU A 275 12.42 11.31 4.42
N ALA A 276 12.30 10.60 3.30
CA ALA A 276 12.41 9.15 3.24
C ALA A 276 13.83 8.66 3.58
N THR A 277 14.85 9.33 3.06
CA THR A 277 16.25 9.03 3.40
C THR A 277 16.59 9.38 4.85
N SER A 278 16.05 10.47 5.40
CA SER A 278 16.26 10.83 6.81
C SER A 278 15.72 9.74 7.74
N LYS A 279 14.50 9.25 7.48
CA LYS A 279 13.94 8.11 8.22
C LYS A 279 14.73 6.83 8.02
N THR A 280 15.18 6.56 6.80
CA THR A 280 16.04 5.40 6.49
C THR A 280 17.32 5.42 7.32
N LEU A 281 17.98 6.58 7.42
CA LEU A 281 19.18 6.76 8.25
C LEU A 281 18.89 6.57 9.74
N ASN A 282 17.71 7.01 10.21
CA ASN A 282 17.26 6.79 11.58
C ASN A 282 17.09 5.30 11.87
N TYR A 283 16.40 4.55 10.99
CA TYR A 283 16.24 3.10 11.18
C TYR A 283 17.55 2.31 11.18
N LEU A 284 18.59 2.84 10.52
CA LEU A 284 19.95 2.27 10.48
C LEU A 284 20.85 2.75 11.64
N ASP A 285 20.33 3.55 12.56
CA ASP A 285 21.07 4.11 13.70
C ASP A 285 22.35 4.86 13.29
N SER A 286 22.30 5.56 12.14
CA SER A 286 23.47 6.24 11.58
C SER A 286 23.87 7.48 12.38
N ILE A 287 25.18 7.77 12.45
CA ILE A 287 25.73 8.91 13.19
C ILE A 287 25.33 10.25 12.54
N ILE A 288 25.08 10.27 11.23
CA ILE A 288 24.76 11.47 10.47
C ILE A 288 23.27 11.85 10.50
N VAL A 289 22.44 11.15 11.27
CA VAL A 289 20.98 11.39 11.33
C VAL A 289 20.66 12.83 11.71
N GLY A 290 21.32 13.39 12.72
CA GLY A 290 21.09 14.77 13.17
C GLY A 290 21.38 15.82 12.08
N PRO A 291 22.61 15.89 11.53
CA PRO A 291 22.94 16.80 10.43
C PRO A 291 22.04 16.62 9.19
N TYR A 292 21.72 15.37 8.84
CA TYR A 292 20.87 15.08 7.70
C TYR A 292 19.41 15.50 7.93
N TYR A 293 18.89 15.31 9.14
CA TYR A 293 17.56 15.76 9.52
C TYR A 293 17.44 17.29 9.47
N PHE A 294 18.48 18.01 9.90
CA PHE A 294 18.54 19.47 9.75
C PHE A 294 18.52 19.90 8.27
N LEU A 295 19.33 19.27 7.42
CA LEU A 295 19.31 19.52 5.97
C LEU A 295 17.90 19.28 5.39
N PHE A 296 17.29 18.16 5.75
CA PHE A 296 15.91 17.84 5.37
C PHE A 296 14.94 18.97 5.76
N MET A 297 15.03 19.48 6.99
CA MET A 297 14.15 20.56 7.47
C MET A 297 14.31 21.86 6.66
N VAL A 298 15.55 22.22 6.29
CA VAL A 298 15.82 23.38 5.43
C VAL A 298 15.21 23.17 4.04
N VAL A 299 15.46 22.01 3.43
CA VAL A 299 14.93 21.67 2.10
C VAL A 299 13.40 21.64 2.11
N TRP A 300 12.80 21.01 3.12
CA TRP A 300 11.35 20.98 3.31
C TRP A 300 10.79 22.39 3.40
N THR A 301 11.37 23.25 4.23
CA THR A 301 10.87 24.62 4.41
C THR A 301 10.93 25.43 3.13
N TYR A 302 12.04 25.33 2.40
CA TYR A 302 12.21 26.03 1.13
C TYR A 302 11.21 25.51 0.06
N LEU A 303 11.18 24.20 -0.18
CA LEU A 303 10.39 23.62 -1.27
C LEU A 303 8.89 23.58 -0.96
N ARG A 304 8.49 23.15 0.25
CA ARG A 304 7.08 22.99 0.62
C ARG A 304 6.41 24.28 1.06
N HIS A 305 7.16 25.27 1.56
CA HIS A 305 6.56 26.52 2.03
C HIS A 305 6.98 27.71 1.18
N TYR A 306 8.26 28.03 1.06
CA TYR A 306 8.66 29.24 0.34
C TYR A 306 8.21 29.21 -1.13
N ILE A 307 8.49 28.13 -1.87
CA ILE A 307 8.06 28.00 -3.27
C ILE A 307 6.53 27.91 -3.38
N ASN A 308 5.86 27.15 -2.52
CA ASN A 308 4.40 27.05 -2.57
C ASN A 308 3.70 28.38 -2.26
N LEU A 309 4.21 29.16 -1.30
CA LEU A 309 3.73 30.52 -1.02
C LEU A 309 3.98 31.47 -2.19
N ARG A 310 5.10 31.32 -2.91
CA ARG A 310 5.35 32.05 -4.17
C ARG A 310 4.31 31.70 -5.24
N ILE A 311 3.95 30.43 -5.40
CA ILE A 311 2.91 30.00 -6.35
C ILE A 311 1.53 30.53 -5.93
N LEU A 312 1.20 30.48 -4.63
CA LEU A 312 -0.05 31.06 -4.09
C LEU A 312 -0.12 32.56 -4.33
N TRP A 313 0.98 33.28 -4.09
CA TRP A 313 1.08 34.71 -4.36
C TRP A 313 0.87 35.01 -5.84
N ALA A 314 1.54 34.28 -6.74
CA ALA A 314 1.35 34.43 -8.17
C ALA A 314 -0.08 34.10 -8.63
N THR A 315 -0.74 33.13 -7.97
CA THR A 315 -2.16 32.83 -8.21
C THR A 315 -3.08 34.00 -7.83
N LEU A 316 -2.67 34.87 -6.90
CA LEU A 316 -3.43 36.07 -6.54
C LEU A 316 -3.08 37.26 -7.45
N THR A 317 -1.81 37.46 -7.80
CA THR A 317 -1.31 38.67 -8.47
C THR A 317 -1.14 38.53 -9.99
N GLU A 318 -0.58 37.41 -10.45
CA GLU A 318 -0.24 37.16 -11.86
C GLU A 318 -1.39 36.47 -12.60
N PHE A 319 -2.22 35.70 -11.90
CA PHE A 319 -3.33 34.96 -12.51
C PHE A 319 -4.33 35.86 -13.22
N ARG A 320 -4.52 37.13 -12.85
CA ARG A 320 -5.43 38.02 -13.62
C ARG A 320 -4.71 38.81 -14.70
N THR A 321 -3.42 39.06 -14.51
CA THR A 321 -2.65 40.05 -15.28
C THR A 321 -1.87 39.44 -16.44
N VAL A 322 -1.43 38.18 -16.33
CA VAL A 322 -0.59 37.54 -17.35
C VAL A 322 -1.45 36.79 -18.37
N GLY A 323 -1.75 37.42 -19.50
CA GLY A 323 -2.56 36.85 -20.59
C GLY A 323 -4.08 36.99 -20.39
N PRO A 324 -4.91 36.51 -21.33
CA PRO A 324 -6.36 36.70 -21.29
C PRO A 324 -7.00 36.17 -19.99
N TYR A 325 -7.97 36.89 -19.43
CA TYR A 325 -8.71 36.50 -18.23
C TYR A 325 -10.21 36.51 -18.55
N GLU A 326 -10.64 35.46 -19.24
CA GLU A 326 -12.01 35.26 -19.69
C GLU A 326 -12.34 33.77 -19.66
N LEU A 327 -13.62 33.43 -19.60
CA LEU A 327 -14.06 32.05 -19.73
C LEU A 327 -14.58 31.84 -21.15
N ASN A 328 -13.90 31.00 -21.93
CA ASN A 328 -14.34 30.61 -23.26
C ASN A 328 -14.14 29.10 -23.48
N TRP A 329 -15.25 28.39 -23.66
CA TRP A 329 -15.27 26.93 -23.82
C TRP A 329 -14.77 26.48 -25.19
N GLU A 330 -15.02 27.27 -26.24
CA GLU A 330 -14.58 26.95 -27.61
C GLU A 330 -13.06 27.05 -27.72
N THR A 331 -12.48 28.11 -27.18
CA THR A 331 -11.02 28.28 -27.11
C THR A 331 -10.40 27.59 -25.90
N GLN A 332 -11.16 26.81 -25.14
CA GLN A 332 -10.71 26.13 -23.92
C GLN A 332 -9.91 27.04 -22.97
N GLN A 333 -10.26 28.32 -22.96
CA GLN A 333 -9.70 29.34 -22.11
C GLN A 333 -10.45 29.28 -20.78
N TYR A 334 -9.84 28.64 -19.79
CA TYR A 334 -10.44 28.40 -18.49
C TYR A 334 -9.97 29.37 -17.41
N LYS A 335 -9.15 30.35 -17.76
CA LYS A 335 -8.56 31.29 -16.83
C LYS A 335 -9.56 32.40 -16.47
N CYS A 336 -10.35 32.13 -15.44
CA CYS A 336 -11.42 33.00 -14.94
C CYS A 336 -11.48 33.01 -13.40
N TRP A 337 -12.40 33.78 -12.83
CA TRP A 337 -12.54 33.94 -11.37
C TRP A 337 -12.82 32.62 -10.66
N ILE A 338 -13.62 31.74 -11.26
CA ILE A 338 -13.93 30.41 -10.71
C ILE A 338 -12.66 29.57 -10.64
N SER A 339 -11.92 29.50 -11.74
CA SER A 339 -10.66 28.74 -11.80
C SER A 339 -9.60 29.27 -10.84
N GLN A 340 -9.55 30.60 -10.64
CA GLN A 340 -8.61 31.24 -9.71
C GLN A 340 -8.94 30.83 -8.27
N VAL A 341 -10.22 30.90 -7.88
CA VAL A 341 -10.66 30.50 -6.53
C VAL A 341 -10.40 29.03 -6.28
N ILE A 342 -10.80 28.14 -7.21
CA ILE A 342 -10.59 26.69 -7.05
C ILE A 342 -9.09 26.36 -6.95
N THR A 343 -8.28 26.92 -7.84
CA THR A 343 -6.83 26.69 -7.88
C THR A 343 -6.18 27.17 -6.59
N PHE A 344 -6.50 28.39 -6.16
CA PHE A 344 -5.98 28.97 -4.92
C PHE A 344 -6.40 28.14 -3.70
N SER A 345 -7.68 27.80 -3.59
CA SER A 345 -8.19 27.01 -2.47
C SER A 345 -7.51 25.64 -2.36
N LEU A 346 -7.33 24.93 -3.47
CA LEU A 346 -6.66 23.63 -3.44
C LEU A 346 -5.16 23.75 -3.06
N LEU A 347 -4.45 24.74 -3.60
CA LEU A 347 -3.06 25.00 -3.23
C LEU A 347 -2.93 25.46 -1.77
N ALA A 348 -3.89 26.23 -1.26
CA ALA A 348 -3.92 26.69 0.12
C ALA A 348 -4.22 25.52 1.07
N CYS A 349 -5.13 24.61 0.71
CA CYS A 349 -5.35 23.36 1.44
C CYS A 349 -4.07 22.50 1.49
N LEU A 350 -3.38 22.37 0.34
CA LEU A 350 -2.09 21.68 0.28
C LEU A 350 -1.04 22.34 1.20
N GLN A 351 -0.97 23.67 1.20
CA GLN A 351 -0.10 24.45 2.09
C GLN A 351 -0.45 24.24 3.57
N ALA A 352 -1.73 24.20 3.93
CA ALA A 352 -2.19 23.98 5.30
C ALA A 352 -1.77 22.59 5.81
N VAL A 353 -1.90 21.54 5.00
CA VAL A 353 -1.43 20.20 5.36
C VAL A 353 0.09 20.16 5.47
N ASN A 354 0.82 20.83 4.57
CA ASN A 354 2.27 20.94 4.68
C ASN A 354 2.70 21.67 5.97
N LEU A 355 1.97 22.70 6.41
CA LEU A 355 2.24 23.42 7.67
C LEU A 355 2.01 22.52 8.89
N PHE A 356 0.96 21.69 8.87
CA PHE A 356 0.73 20.69 9.90
C PHE A 356 1.92 19.73 10.03
N TRP A 357 2.46 19.23 8.91
CA TRP A 357 3.65 18.38 8.95
C TRP A 357 4.91 19.12 9.35
N LEU A 358 5.08 20.39 8.98
CA LEU A 358 6.19 21.21 9.49
C LEU A 358 6.14 21.31 11.02
N PHE A 359 4.96 21.52 11.60
CA PHE A 359 4.79 21.54 13.04
C PHE A 359 5.27 20.23 13.68
N LEU A 360 4.94 19.07 13.10
CA LEU A 360 5.44 17.77 13.58
C LEU A 360 6.97 17.64 13.43
N ILE A 361 7.53 18.08 12.29
CA ILE A 361 8.98 18.05 12.04
C ILE A 361 9.73 18.90 13.07
N LEU A 362 9.25 20.11 13.35
CA LEU A 362 9.84 21.01 14.33
C LEU A 362 9.68 20.49 15.76
N ARG A 363 8.55 19.84 16.08
CA ARG A 363 8.33 19.19 17.37
C ARG A 363 9.34 18.06 17.59
N ILE A 364 9.56 17.21 16.59
CA ILE A 364 10.57 16.14 16.66
C ILE A 364 11.98 16.72 16.78
N ALA A 365 12.29 17.79 16.02
CA ALA A 365 13.57 18.50 16.12
C ALA A 365 13.82 19.03 17.54
N LYS A 366 12.80 19.66 18.14
CA LYS A 366 12.83 20.15 19.52
C LYS A 366 13.08 19.00 20.48
N ASN A 367 12.31 17.91 20.37
CA ASN A 367 12.47 16.76 21.27
C ASN A 367 13.89 16.17 21.15
N PHE A 368 14.42 16.00 19.94
CA PHE A 368 15.79 15.50 19.72
C PHE A 368 16.88 16.42 20.28
N ALA A 369 16.66 17.75 20.27
CA ALA A 369 17.62 18.73 20.77
C ALA A 369 17.59 18.89 22.31
N PHE A 370 16.42 18.78 22.93
CA PHE A 370 16.24 19.05 24.37
C PHE A 370 16.15 17.77 25.23
N ASN A 371 15.68 16.65 24.67
CA ASN A 371 15.72 15.36 25.32
C ASN A 371 16.84 14.53 24.67
N SER A 372 17.81 14.08 25.46
CA SER A 372 18.91 13.20 25.04
C SER A 372 18.46 11.80 24.58
N VAL A 373 17.15 11.59 24.42
CA VAL A 373 16.55 10.35 23.95
C VAL A 373 16.36 10.45 22.43
N ARG A 374 17.03 9.57 21.70
CA ARG A 374 16.93 9.38 20.23
C ARG A 374 15.54 8.90 19.76
N ALA A 375 14.49 9.20 20.51
CA ALA A 375 13.14 8.71 20.27
C ALA A 375 12.39 9.66 19.34
N ASP A 376 12.19 9.21 18.10
CA ASP A 376 11.22 9.79 17.19
C ASP A 376 9.83 9.28 17.62
N GLU A 377 9.01 10.12 18.28
CA GLU A 377 7.63 9.79 18.72
C GLU A 377 6.71 9.37 17.56
N ARG A 378 7.06 9.68 16.30
CA ARG A 378 6.35 9.15 15.11
C ARG A 378 6.70 7.69 14.85
N SER A 379 7.88 7.26 15.31
CA SER A 379 8.40 5.89 15.21
C SER A 379 8.19 5.06 16.48
N GLU A 380 7.92 5.66 17.65
CA GLU A 380 7.69 4.91 18.91
C GLU A 380 6.49 3.96 18.83
N ASP A 381 5.40 4.36 18.15
CA ASP A 381 4.25 3.47 17.87
C ASP A 381 4.57 2.33 16.87
N GLU A 382 5.70 2.39 16.16
CA GLU A 382 6.12 1.34 15.22
C GLU A 382 6.86 0.19 15.92
N ASP A 383 7.32 0.42 17.16
CA ASP A 383 8.12 -0.51 17.94
C ASP A 383 7.39 -1.14 19.14
N GLU A 384 6.32 -0.51 19.67
CA GLU A 384 5.61 -0.94 20.89
C GLU A 384 4.45 -1.93 20.67
N GLU A 385 3.88 -2.03 19.46
CA GLU A 385 2.67 -2.86 19.23
C GLU A 385 2.93 -4.24 18.58
N ASP A 386 4.20 -4.66 18.40
CA ASP A 386 4.58 -5.99 17.89
C ASP A 386 4.78 -7.03 19.02
N ASP A 387 4.62 -6.64 20.29
CA ASP A 387 4.72 -7.54 21.47
C ASP A 387 3.45 -8.39 21.70
N ASP A 388 2.40 -8.20 20.90
CA ASP A 388 1.11 -8.91 21.02
C ASP A 388 0.91 -10.05 19.98
N GLU A 389 1.97 -10.57 19.34
CA GLU A 389 1.89 -11.90 18.71
C GLU A 389 2.29 -12.97 19.73
N PRO A 390 1.38 -13.85 20.19
CA PRO A 390 1.74 -14.92 21.10
C PRO A 390 2.72 -15.85 20.39
N THR A 391 3.98 -15.85 20.83
CA THR A 391 4.96 -16.83 20.34
C THR A 391 4.49 -18.24 20.70
N GLU A 392 4.88 -19.26 19.93
CA GLU A 392 4.60 -20.68 20.24
C GLU A 392 5.07 -21.07 21.66
N LYS A 393 5.97 -20.29 22.28
CA LYS A 393 6.39 -20.45 23.68
C LYS A 393 5.33 -19.97 24.70
N ASP A 394 4.50 -18.99 24.36
CA ASP A 394 3.45 -18.46 25.24
C ASP A 394 2.18 -19.30 25.21
N THR A 395 1.87 -19.94 24.06
CA THR A 395 0.83 -20.97 23.98
C THR A 395 1.22 -22.24 24.75
N ALA A 396 2.50 -22.63 24.73
CA ALA A 396 3.01 -23.73 25.55
C ALA A 396 3.00 -23.41 27.06
N LYS A 397 3.36 -22.17 27.45
CA LYS A 397 3.28 -21.72 28.86
C LYS A 397 1.84 -21.61 29.37
N ASN A 398 0.91 -21.14 28.54
CA ASN A 398 -0.51 -21.06 28.92
C ASN A 398 -1.19 -22.43 28.97
N ALA A 399 -0.80 -23.38 28.10
CA ALA A 399 -1.22 -24.78 28.19
C ALA A 399 -0.66 -25.48 29.45
N ALA A 400 0.60 -25.19 29.82
CA ALA A 400 1.21 -25.72 31.05
C ALA A 400 0.60 -25.11 32.33
N LYS A 401 0.17 -23.84 32.28
CA LYS A 401 -0.57 -23.19 33.40
C LYS A 401 -2.00 -23.72 33.53
N ALA A 402 -2.67 -24.05 32.43
CA ALA A 402 -4.01 -24.66 32.44
C ALA A 402 -4.00 -26.12 32.95
N ALA A 403 -2.86 -26.83 32.84
CA ALA A 403 -2.71 -28.21 33.31
C ALA A 403 -2.36 -28.35 34.80
N ASN A 404 -2.00 -27.26 35.50
CA ASN A 404 -1.53 -27.33 36.89
C ASN A 404 -2.64 -27.17 37.94
N GLY A 405 -3.89 -27.43 37.55
CA GLY A 405 -5.07 -27.23 38.36
C GLY A 405 -5.84 -28.51 38.72
N THR A 406 -5.26 -29.71 38.66
CA THR A 406 -5.83 -30.89 39.34
C THR A 406 -4.79 -32.01 39.41
N LYS A 407 -4.44 -32.48 40.60
CA LYS A 407 -3.64 -33.71 40.76
C LYS A 407 -4.47 -34.90 40.23
N PRO A 408 -3.95 -35.76 39.34
CA PRO A 408 -4.65 -36.96 38.92
C PRO A 408 -4.62 -37.98 40.07
N VAL A 409 -5.79 -38.37 40.56
CA VAL A 409 -5.96 -39.48 41.51
C VAL A 409 -6.03 -40.77 40.70
N VAL A 410 -5.14 -41.72 40.97
CA VAL A 410 -5.16 -43.05 40.36
C VAL A 410 -6.23 -43.89 41.07
N LEU A 411 -7.21 -44.38 40.31
CA LEU A 411 -8.27 -45.26 40.79
C LEU A 411 -7.97 -46.69 40.35
N VAL A 412 -8.03 -47.65 41.27
CA VAL A 412 -8.03 -49.08 40.97
C VAL A 412 -9.35 -49.66 41.49
N ASN A 413 -10.13 -50.30 40.62
CA ASN A 413 -11.45 -50.87 40.92
C ASN A 413 -12.44 -49.92 41.61
N GLY A 414 -12.43 -48.64 41.23
CA GLY A 414 -13.49 -47.69 41.58
C GLY A 414 -13.44 -47.09 42.99
N VAL A 415 -12.37 -47.33 43.77
CA VAL A 415 -12.15 -46.69 45.07
C VAL A 415 -10.82 -45.92 45.07
N PRO A 416 -10.77 -44.67 45.56
CA PRO A 416 -9.52 -43.91 45.69
C PRO A 416 -8.62 -44.52 46.77
N VAL A 417 -7.36 -44.79 46.42
CA VAL A 417 -6.34 -45.23 47.37
C VAL A 417 -5.78 -44.01 48.08
N GLU A 418 -6.12 -43.82 49.35
CA GLU A 418 -5.41 -42.85 50.20
C GLU A 418 -4.05 -43.43 50.59
N SER A 419 -2.97 -42.77 50.13
CA SER A 419 -1.64 -43.04 50.65
C SER A 419 -1.45 -42.28 51.96
N GLU A 420 -1.74 -42.91 53.09
CA GLU A 420 -1.16 -42.50 54.36
C GLU A 420 0.33 -42.85 54.36
N SER A 421 1.20 -41.83 54.43
CA SER A 421 2.54 -42.01 54.99
C SER A 421 2.92 -40.76 55.78
N LYS A 422 2.90 -40.93 57.11
CA LYS A 422 3.40 -40.00 58.14
C LYS A 422 4.82 -39.54 57.80
N ALA A 423 5.05 -38.23 57.89
CA ALA A 423 6.39 -37.67 57.95
C ALA A 423 6.91 -37.76 59.39
N GLU A 424 7.74 -38.77 59.69
CA GLU A 424 8.71 -38.72 60.78
C GLU A 424 9.98 -38.01 60.32
N GLY A 425 10.55 -37.18 61.21
CA GLY A 425 11.55 -36.18 60.88
C GLY A 425 12.94 -36.71 60.50
N VAL A 426 13.84 -35.77 60.16
CA VAL A 426 15.16 -35.59 60.81
C VAL A 426 16.03 -34.60 60.01
N ARG A 427 16.55 -33.62 60.78
CA ARG A 427 17.78 -32.82 60.67
C ARG A 427 18.15 -32.00 59.40
N LYS A 428 18.21 -30.69 59.66
CA LYS A 428 19.24 -29.75 59.19
C LYS A 428 20.66 -30.34 59.26
N ARG A 429 21.45 -30.11 58.21
CA ARG A 429 22.91 -29.91 58.33
C ARG A 429 23.38 -28.84 57.36
N LYS A 430 24.09 -27.85 57.91
CA LYS A 430 24.93 -26.89 57.20
C LYS A 430 26.08 -27.62 56.50
N GLY A 431 26.44 -27.11 55.33
CA GLY A 431 27.72 -27.25 54.65
C GLY A 431 27.85 -26.03 53.76
#